data_AF-A0A377JXH1-F1
#
_entry.id   AF-A0A377JXH1-F1
#
_cell.length_a   1.000
_cell.length_b   1.000
_cell.length_c   1.000
_cell.angle_alpha   90.00
_cell.angle_beta   90.00
_cell.angle_gamma   90.00
#
_symmetry.space_group_name_H-M   'P 1'
#
loop_
_entity.id
_entity.type
_entity.pdbx_description
1 polymer ?
#
loop_
_entity_poly.entity_id
_entity_poly.type
_entity_poly.pdbx_seq_one_letter_code
_entity_poly.pdbx_strand_id
1 'polypeptide(L)' 'MTSSLARVNWDDFTESVPAFITTVMMPFTFSITEGIALGFMSYCIMKVCTGRWRDLNLCVVVVATLFALKIILVD' A
#
# COMPACT_ATOMS: atom_id res chain seq x y z
N MET A 1 -12.35 -13.11 3.07
CA MET A 1 -11.46 -11.94 3.18
C MET A 1 -10.07 -12.25 2.63
N THR A 2 -9.47 -13.41 2.94
CA THR A 2 -8.17 -13.86 2.39
C THR A 2 -8.17 -14.16 0.89
N SER A 3 -9.32 -14.34 0.26
CA SER A 3 -9.44 -14.55 -1.20
C SER A 3 -8.91 -13.39 -2.04
N SER A 4 -8.86 -12.16 -1.52
CA SER A 4 -8.25 -11.02 -2.20
C SER A 4 -6.72 -11.13 -2.27
N LEU A 5 -6.09 -11.80 -1.30
CA LEU A 5 -4.64 -12.08 -1.30
C LEU A 5 -4.25 -13.03 -2.43
N ALA A 6 -5.15 -13.94 -2.80
CA ALA A 6 -4.94 -14.86 -3.93
C ALA A 6 -5.03 -14.17 -5.30
N ARG A 7 -5.57 -12.94 -5.36
CA ARG A 7 -5.65 -12.14 -6.60
C ARG A 7 -4.46 -11.18 -6.76
N VAL A 8 -3.59 -11.07 -5.75
CA VAL A 8 -2.37 -10.27 -5.85
C VAL A 8 -1.44 -10.92 -6.85
N ASN A 9 -0.83 -10.11 -7.72
CA ASN A 9 0.18 -10.59 -8.64
C ASN A 9 1.50 -10.80 -7.88
N TRP A 10 1.77 -12.05 -7.49
CA TRP A 10 2.96 -12.40 -6.70
C TRP A 10 4.28 -12.35 -7.48
N ASP A 11 4.22 -12.28 -8.81
CA ASP A 11 5.40 -12.14 -9.68
C ASP A 11 5.91 -10.69 -9.69
N ASP A 12 5.01 -9.73 -9.44
CA ASP A 12 5.37 -8.32 -9.34
C ASP A 12 5.71 -7.94 -7.89
N PHE A 13 7.00 -7.72 -7.63
CA PHE A 13 7.50 -7.25 -6.33
C PHE A 13 6.87 -5.93 -5.87
N THR A 14 6.41 -5.08 -6.81
CA THR A 14 5.77 -3.81 -6.48
C THR A 14 4.35 -3.98 -5.95
N GLU A 15 3.74 -5.15 -6.06
CA GLU A 15 2.39 -5.45 -5.55
C GLU A 15 2.41 -6.47 -4.41
N SER A 16 3.31 -7.45 -4.49
CA SER A 16 3.44 -8.51 -3.49
C SER A 16 4.05 -8.04 -2.17
N VAL A 17 5.10 -7.21 -2.20
CA VAL A 17 5.71 -6.70 -0.97
C VAL A 17 4.76 -5.79 -0.18
N PRO A 18 4.03 -4.85 -0.79
CA PRO A 18 3.03 -4.04 -0.09
C PRO A 18 1.89 -4.87 0.49
N ALA A 19 1.39 -5.85 -0.26
CA ALA A 19 0.35 -6.74 0.22
C ALA A 19 0.81 -7.54 1.45
N PHE A 20 2.07 -7.98 1.45
CA PHE A 20 2.69 -8.66 2.58
C PHE A 20 2.82 -7.73 3.80
N ILE A 21 3.36 -6.51 3.60
CA ILE A 21 3.50 -5.50 4.66
C ILE A 21 2.13 -5.20 5.27
N THR A 22 1.09 -4.98 4.45
CA THR A 22 -0.28 -4.72 4.91
C THR A 22 -0.78 -5.84 5.83
N THR A 23 -0.62 -7.09 5.38
CA THR A 23 -1.14 -8.28 6.06
C THR A 23 -0.43 -8.51 7.39
N VAL A 24 0.87 -8.22 7.46
CA VAL A 24 1.67 -8.38 8.68
C VAL A 24 1.50 -7.19 9.65
N MET A 25 1.38 -5.97 9.13
CA MET A 25 1.27 -4.76 9.96
C MET A 25 -0.08 -4.63 10.66
N MET A 26 -1.16 -5.16 10.09
CA MET A 26 -2.48 -5.17 10.74
C MET A 26 -2.48 -5.83 12.13
N PRO A 27 -2.06 -7.10 12.29
CA PRO A 27 -1.98 -7.72 13.61
C PRO A 27 -0.87 -7.12 14.47
N PHE A 28 0.23 -6.66 13.87
CA PHE A 28 1.36 -6.12 14.62
C PHE A 28 1.07 -4.76 15.26
N THR A 29 0.28 -3.92 14.58
CA THR A 29 -0.11 -2.60 15.08
C THR A 29 -1.40 -2.65 15.91
N PHE A 30 -2.03 -3.83 16.03
CA PHE A 30 -3.36 -4.02 16.63
C PHE A 30 -4.44 -3.07 16.05
N SER A 31 -4.19 -2.53 14.85
CA SER A 31 -4.94 -1.45 14.24
C SER A 31 -5.01 -1.71 12.74
N ILE A 32 -6.24 -1.98 12.27
CA ILE A 32 -6.51 -2.22 10.86
C ILE A 32 -6.15 -0.98 10.04
N THR A 33 -6.47 0.20 10.56
CA THR A 33 -6.25 1.49 9.88
C THR A 33 -4.76 1.74 9.63
N GLU A 34 -3.90 1.54 10.63
CA GLU A 34 -2.45 1.72 10.45
C GLU A 34 -1.85 0.63 9.56
N GLY A 35 -2.30 -0.62 9.68
CA GLY A 35 -1.86 -1.69 8.79
C GLY A 35 -2.16 -1.40 7.32
N ILE A 36 -3.37 -0.91 7.02
CA ILE A 36 -3.75 -0.48 5.67
C ILE A 36 -2.92 0.73 5.23
N ALA A 37 -2.74 1.74 6.10
CA ALA A 37 -1.98 2.94 5.76
C ALA A 37 -0.53 2.64 5.37
N LEU A 38 0.16 1.82 6.17
CA LEU A 38 1.54 1.38 5.91
C LEU A 38 1.63 0.55 4.63
N GLY A 39 0.68 -0.36 4.45
CA GLY A 39 0.51 -1.14 3.23
C GLY A 39 0.40 -0.29 1.98
N PHE A 40 -0.53 0.66 1.99
CA PHE A 40 -0.81 1.55 0.86
C PHE A 40 0.37 2.48 0.54
N MET A 41 1.05 2.99 1.56
CA MET A 41 2.28 3.78 1.37
C MET A 41 3.38 2.96 0.72
N SER A 42 3.63 1.73 1.19
CA SER A 42 4.67 0.88 0.62
C SER A 42 4.42 0.57 -0.86
N TYR A 43 3.15 0.42 -1.27
CA TYR A 43 2.76 0.27 -2.67
C TYR A 43 3.16 1.48 -3.51
N CYS A 44 2.84 2.68 -3.04
CA CYS A 44 3.20 3.90 -3.75
C CYS A 44 4.71 4.13 -3.78
N ILE A 45 5.42 3.91 -2.68
CA ILE A 45 6.88 4.01 -2.63
C ILE A 45 7.49 3.05 -3.67
N MET A 46 7.01 1.81 -3.74
CA MET A 46 7.55 0.83 -4.69
C MET A 46 7.30 1.21 -6.15
N LYS A 47 6.07 1.60 -6.51
CA LYS A 47 5.74 2.01 -7.90
C LYS A 47 6.49 3.29 -8.30
N VAL A 48 6.73 4.21 -7.36
CA VAL A 48 7.55 5.41 -7.57
C VAL A 48 9.03 5.05 -7.77
N CYS A 49 9.61 4.24 -6.88
CA CYS A 49 11.01 3.83 -6.95
C CYS A 49 11.33 2.96 -8.19
N THR A 50 10.38 2.16 -8.67
CA THR A 50 10.55 1.35 -9.89
C THR A 50 10.24 2.12 -11.18
N GLY A 51 9.86 3.40 -11.10
CA GLY A 51 9.54 4.20 -12.28
C GLY A 51 8.24 3.79 -12.98
N ARG A 52 7.40 2.97 -12.35
CA ARG A 52 6.12 2.48 -12.89
C ARG A 52 4.95 3.41 -12.55
N TRP A 53 5.14 4.70 -12.79
CA TRP A 53 4.13 5.74 -12.54
C TRP A 53 2.86 5.54 -13.39
N ARG A 54 2.97 4.87 -14.55
CA ARG A 54 1.85 4.63 -15.48
C ARG A 54 0.91 3.52 -15.03
N ASP A 55 1.35 2.63 -14.14
CA ASP A 55 0.49 1.60 -13.55
C ASP A 55 -0.33 2.13 -12.36
N LEU A 56 -0.05 3.35 -11.91
CA LEU A 56 -0.84 4.00 -10.86
C LEU A 56 -2.08 4.64 -11.47
N ASN A 57 -3.23 3.99 -11.28
CA ASN A 57 -4.51 4.59 -11.64
C ASN A 57 -4.77 5.84 -10.79
N LEU A 58 -5.48 6.83 -11.35
CA LEU A 58 -5.70 8.15 -10.74
C LEU A 58 -6.29 8.05 -9.32
N CYS A 59 -7.19 7.09 -9.08
CA CYS A 59 -7.75 6.82 -7.75
C CYS A 59 -6.69 6.40 -6.72
N VAL A 60 -5.72 5.56 -7.11
CA VAL A 60 -4.67 5.09 -6.21
C VAL A 60 -3.73 6.25 -5.86
N VAL A 61 -3.40 7.10 -6.84
CA VAL A 61 -2.59 8.31 -6.63
C VAL A 61 -3.28 9.27 -5.67
N VAL A 62 -4.59 9.51 -5.84
CA VAL A 62 -5.36 10.40 -4.95
C VAL A 62 -5.37 9.88 -3.51
N VAL A 63 -5.68 8.59 -3.31
CA VAL A 63 -5.74 7.97 -1.98
C VAL A 63 -4.36 7.96 -1.32
N ALA A 64 -3.32 7.63 -2.07
CA ALA A 64 -1.95 7.65 -1.56
C ALA A 64 -1.49 9.06 -1.19
N THR A 65 -1.84 10.06 -2.00
CA THR A 65 -1.53 11.46 -1.71
C THR A 65 -2.26 11.93 -0.45
N LEU A 66 -3.52 11.55 -0.26
CA LEU A 66 -4.27 11.84 0.96
C LEU A 66 -3.65 11.18 2.21
N PHE A 67 -3.20 9.92 2.10
CA PHE A 67 -2.52 9.23 3.21
C PHE A 67 -1.14 9.83 3.51
N ALA A 68 -0.37 10.18 2.48
CA ALA A 68 0.90 10.88 2.63
C ALA A 68 0.71 12.25 3.30
N LEU A 69 -0.32 13.00 2.88
CA LEU A 69 -0.70 14.27 3.51
C LEU A 69 -1.12 14.07 4.97
N LYS A 70 -1.91 13.04 5.29
CA LYS A 70 -2.31 12.72 6.66
C LYS A 70 -1.06 12.51 7.55
N ILE A 71 -0.07 11.76 7.09
CA ILE A 71 1.16 11.53 7.85
C ILE A 71 2.02 12.78 8.02
N ILE A 72 2.03 13.68 7.03
CA ILE A 72 2.87 14.89 7.08
C ILE A 72 2.19 16.05 7.84
N LEU A 73 0.85 16.15 7.79
CA LEU A 73 0.10 17.28 8.35
C LEU A 73 -0.59 16.98 9.69
N VAL A 74 -0.87 15.71 10.00
CA VAL A 74 -1.75 15.32 11.14
C VAL A 74 -1.03 14.48 12.20
N ASP A 75 0.08 13.83 11.84
CA ASP A 75 1.00 13.20 12.80
C ASP A 75 2.20 14.13 13.08
#